data_AF-A0A8S0YR51-F1
#
_entry.id   AF-A0A8S0YR51-F1
#
_cell.length_a   1.000
_cell.length_b   1.000
_cell.length_c   1.000
_cell.angle_alpha   90.00
_cell.angle_beta   90.00
_cell.angle_gamma   90.00
#
_symmetry.space_group_name_H-M   'P 1'
#
loop_
_entity.id
_entity.type
_entity.pdbx_description
1 polymer ?
#
loop_
_entity_poly.entity_id
_entity_poly.type
_entity_poly.pdbx_seq_one_letter_code
_entity_poly.pdbx_strand_id
1 'polypeptide(L)'
;MHSGIPKVLFYCANRYLVRSLSTESPRVRFAPSPTGYLHLGGLRTALYNYLFAKSRGGSFILRIEDTDQTRKVEGSVEGLKRDLEWAGIECDEGPGFHGDCEPYVQSERLDFYKEHISTLLDNGTAYRCFCTERRLNIIRRDAIRSQRTPKYDNRCRNLSHEELKEKMESGAPYCIRFKLTSDCQTFEDLIFGNIAYDVSLNEGDPVLMKTDGFPTYHFANVVDDHLMKITHVLRGVEWQISTTKHLLIYRAFGWIPPKFGHMPLIVNADGTKLSKRQSDVKVEDYRNNGVYPLALVNYITLSGGGFDHVPGSGVRLKTMEELAEEFQINKISSHPSRLNPDLLAECNRLEIKRRLKDSALSDDLVADLKNLITKTYPEHKLNLSDEHVQSVLNWAVSRITRIDELVSNKFGFLWILPTTKIDVDQPLLKKLVQNLEDLEKFDQNSLKHNLKSFSKANGVNFPVLMKMLRSTLSGLDEGPGVAEMMDLLGKSQSLERIKAIVR
;
A
#
# COMPACT_ATOMS: atom_id res chain seq x y z
N MET A 1 59.89 -29.16 43.32
CA MET A 1 59.47 -28.12 44.28
C MET A 1 59.54 -26.78 43.56
N HIS A 2 58.45 -26.01 43.63
CA HIS A 2 58.28 -24.55 43.42
C HIS A 2 59.19 -23.82 42.42
N SER A 3 58.73 -22.96 41.51
CA SER A 3 57.74 -21.89 41.68
C SER A 3 57.60 -21.09 40.36
N GLY A 4 56.39 -20.59 40.09
CA GLY A 4 56.20 -19.22 39.61
C GLY A 4 56.23 -18.97 38.10
N ILE A 5 55.08 -19.14 37.44
CA ILE A 5 54.79 -18.53 36.13
C ILE A 5 54.36 -17.07 36.36
N PRO A 6 54.98 -16.06 35.73
CA PRO A 6 54.49 -14.70 35.79
C PRO A 6 53.32 -14.49 34.81
N LYS A 7 52.23 -13.92 35.34
CA LYS A 7 51.06 -13.45 34.59
C LYS A 7 51.46 -12.31 33.65
N VAL A 8 51.29 -12.49 32.34
CA VAL A 8 51.25 -11.40 31.38
C VAL A 8 49.78 -10.96 31.24
N LEU A 9 49.46 -9.78 31.74
CA LEU A 9 48.16 -9.13 31.52
C LEU A 9 48.04 -8.75 30.04
N PHE A 10 47.10 -9.38 29.33
CA PHE A 10 46.55 -8.83 28.09
C PHE A 10 45.60 -7.69 28.44
N TYR A 11 46.04 -6.44 28.26
CA TYR A 11 45.13 -5.31 28.16
C TYR A 11 44.47 -5.35 26.77
N CYS A 12 43.31 -6.00 26.68
CA CYS A 12 42.43 -5.86 25.54
C CYS A 12 41.76 -4.48 25.65
N ALA A 13 42.23 -3.51 24.86
CA ALA A 13 41.59 -2.21 24.77
C ALA A 13 40.19 -2.38 24.18
N ASN A 14 39.17 -2.23 25.02
CA ASN A 14 37.79 -2.05 24.60
C ASN A 14 37.71 -0.87 23.63
N ARG A 15 37.69 -1.16 22.32
CA ARG A 15 37.13 -0.25 21.33
C ARG A 15 35.62 -0.23 21.54
N TYR A 16 35.18 0.59 22.49
CA TYR A 16 33.85 1.16 22.42
C TYR A 16 33.78 1.95 21.12
N LEU A 17 33.25 1.32 20.07
CA LEU A 17 32.68 2.01 18.93
C LEU A 17 31.56 2.89 19.50
N VAL A 18 31.91 4.13 19.79
CA VAL A 18 30.94 5.22 19.89
C VAL A 18 30.30 5.28 18.50
N ARG A 19 29.17 4.59 18.34
CA ARG A 19 28.20 4.95 17.31
C ARG A 19 27.86 6.39 17.60
N SER A 20 28.40 7.34 16.83
CA SER A 20 27.84 8.68 16.80
C SER A 20 26.40 8.48 16.30
N LEU A 21 25.44 8.50 17.22
CA LEU A 21 24.07 8.75 16.89
C LEU A 21 24.09 10.08 16.15
N SER A 22 23.90 10.06 14.83
CA SER A 22 23.66 11.30 14.09
C SER A 22 22.41 11.92 14.73
N THR A 23 22.61 13.03 15.43
CA THR A 23 21.60 13.77 16.20
C THR A 23 20.61 14.53 15.31
N GLU A 24 20.68 14.36 13.99
CA GLU A 24 19.74 14.97 13.06
C GLU A 24 18.50 14.08 12.91
N SER A 25 17.36 14.68 13.24
CA SER A 25 16.04 14.09 13.02
C SER A 25 15.87 13.75 11.52
N PRO A 26 15.45 12.53 11.17
CA PRO A 26 15.43 12.11 9.78
C PRO A 26 14.36 12.85 8.99
N ARG A 27 14.77 13.54 7.93
CA ARG A 27 13.88 14.07 6.89
C ARG A 27 13.84 13.11 5.71
N VAL A 28 12.64 12.67 5.35
CA VAL A 28 12.37 11.74 4.24
C VAL A 28 11.23 12.25 3.39
N ARG A 29 11.05 11.69 2.20
CA ARG A 29 10.01 12.16 1.27
C ARG A 29 9.33 11.04 0.50
N PHE A 30 8.04 11.25 0.25
CA PHE A 30 7.33 10.60 -0.83
C PHE A 30 7.20 11.57 -2.00
N ALA A 31 7.79 11.19 -3.14
CA ALA A 31 7.92 12.05 -4.31
C ALA A 31 7.27 11.45 -5.57
N PRO A 32 5.92 11.37 -5.63
CA PRO A 32 5.23 10.80 -6.78
C PRO A 32 5.11 11.80 -7.94
N SER A 33 5.15 11.28 -9.17
CA SER A 33 4.73 12.02 -10.36
C SER A 33 3.22 11.90 -10.57
N PRO A 34 2.48 13.00 -10.84
CA PRO A 34 1.02 13.01 -11.00
C PRO A 34 0.58 12.45 -12.36
N THR A 35 0.92 11.19 -12.62
CA THR A 35 0.71 10.50 -13.91
C THR A 35 -0.41 9.46 -13.84
N GLY A 36 -1.18 9.47 -12.76
CA GLY A 36 -2.29 8.54 -12.53
C GLY A 36 -2.59 8.35 -11.06
N TYR A 37 -3.20 7.21 -10.72
CA TYR A 37 -3.63 6.85 -9.38
C TYR A 37 -2.48 6.39 -8.48
N LEU A 38 -2.70 6.43 -7.16
CA LEU A 38 -1.81 5.78 -6.19
C LEU A 38 -1.96 4.26 -6.31
N HIS A 39 -0.88 3.59 -6.68
CA HIS A 39 -0.84 2.13 -6.69
C HIS A 39 -0.24 1.57 -5.39
N LEU A 40 -0.48 0.28 -5.12
CA LEU A 40 -0.04 -0.37 -3.88
C LEU A 40 1.47 -0.24 -3.60
N GLY A 41 2.32 -0.39 -4.61
CA GLY A 41 3.78 -0.15 -4.46
C GLY A 41 4.16 1.29 -4.09
N GLY A 42 3.39 2.27 -4.56
CA GLY A 42 3.54 3.68 -4.18
C GLY A 42 3.07 3.92 -2.75
N LEU A 43 1.93 3.32 -2.37
CA LEU A 43 1.45 3.35 -0.99
C LEU A 43 2.47 2.72 -0.02
N ARG A 44 3.08 1.58 -0.36
CA ARG A 44 4.17 1.00 0.45
C ARG A 44 5.35 1.96 0.60
N THR A 45 5.73 2.63 -0.49
CA THR A 45 6.83 3.61 -0.47
C THR A 45 6.49 4.76 0.48
N ALA A 46 5.27 5.31 0.40
CA ALA A 46 4.81 6.36 1.29
C ALA A 46 4.78 5.87 2.75
N LEU A 47 4.17 4.70 3.00
CA LEU A 47 4.07 4.09 4.33
C LEU A 47 5.44 3.89 4.97
N TYR A 48 6.43 3.34 4.26
CA TYR A 48 7.74 3.06 4.87
C TYR A 48 8.54 4.34 5.14
N ASN A 49 8.41 5.37 4.31
CA ASN A 49 8.97 6.69 4.64
C ASN A 49 8.28 7.27 5.87
N TYR A 50 6.95 7.21 5.94
CA TYR A 50 6.16 7.68 7.07
C TYR A 50 6.56 6.98 8.38
N LEU A 51 6.58 5.64 8.40
CA LEU A 51 6.98 4.85 9.57
C LEU A 51 8.43 5.12 9.97
N PHE A 52 9.34 5.24 8.99
CA PHE A 52 10.74 5.58 9.25
C PHE A 52 10.90 6.95 9.93
N ALA A 53 10.14 7.95 9.48
CA ALA A 53 10.11 9.28 10.08
C ALA A 53 9.52 9.24 11.49
N LYS A 54 8.28 8.75 11.64
CA LYS A 54 7.55 8.76 12.92
C LYS A 54 8.31 8.00 14.01
N SER A 55 8.87 6.84 13.71
CA SER A 55 9.67 6.03 14.64
C SER A 55 10.94 6.71 15.19
N ARG A 56 11.36 7.83 14.58
CA ARG A 56 12.60 8.56 14.91
C ARG A 56 12.37 10.04 15.18
N GLY A 57 11.10 10.46 15.34
CA GLY A 57 10.75 11.89 15.49
C GLY A 57 11.16 12.74 14.28
N GLY A 58 11.13 12.13 13.09
CA GLY A 58 11.45 12.69 11.77
C GLY A 58 10.36 13.53 11.14
N SER A 59 10.65 14.02 9.93
CA SER A 59 9.67 14.70 9.06
C SER A 59 9.42 13.89 7.78
N PHE A 60 8.16 13.69 7.45
CA PHE A 60 7.68 13.06 6.22
C PHE A 60 7.11 14.10 5.26
N ILE A 61 7.79 14.29 4.13
CA ILE A 61 7.50 15.34 3.15
C ILE A 61 6.80 14.75 1.91
N LEU A 62 5.73 15.38 1.44
CA LEU A 62 5.13 15.12 0.13
C LEU A 62 5.66 16.11 -0.90
N ARG A 63 6.32 15.63 -1.95
CA ARG A 63 6.77 16.46 -3.08
C ARG A 63 6.15 15.99 -4.38
N ILE A 64 5.54 16.88 -5.16
CA ILE A 64 4.91 16.51 -6.43
C ILE A 64 5.90 16.71 -7.58
N GLU A 65 6.26 15.60 -8.23
CA GLU A 65 7.24 15.60 -9.33
C GLU A 65 6.54 15.67 -10.70
N ASP A 66 6.01 16.84 -11.04
CA ASP A 66 5.21 17.10 -12.24
C ASP A 66 6.01 17.69 -13.42
N THR A 67 7.31 17.44 -13.49
CA THR A 67 8.21 18.01 -14.52
C THR A 67 7.92 17.53 -15.95
N ASP A 68 7.22 16.39 -16.10
CA ASP A 68 6.70 15.91 -17.37
C ASP A 68 5.22 16.30 -17.54
N GLN A 69 5.01 17.52 -18.05
CA GLN A 69 3.68 18.10 -18.28
C GLN A 69 2.82 17.27 -19.24
N THR A 70 3.43 16.49 -20.16
CA THR A 70 2.68 15.68 -21.14
C THR A 70 1.99 14.47 -20.53
N ARG A 71 2.47 14.01 -19.36
CA ARG A 71 1.92 12.86 -18.64
C ARG A 71 1.11 13.26 -17.41
N LYS A 72 0.97 14.56 -17.14
CA LYS A 72 0.20 15.07 -16.01
C LYS A 72 -1.28 14.71 -16.20
N VAL A 73 -1.87 14.10 -15.18
CA VAL A 73 -3.29 13.76 -15.13
C VAL A 73 -3.97 14.71 -14.16
N GLU A 74 -4.96 15.45 -14.63
CA GLU A 74 -5.75 16.36 -13.79
C GLU A 74 -6.45 15.59 -12.66
N GLY A 75 -6.54 16.21 -11.47
CA GLY A 75 -7.11 15.58 -10.27
C GLY A 75 -6.27 14.46 -9.64
N SER A 76 -5.17 14.00 -10.26
CA SER A 76 -4.35 12.91 -9.70
C SER A 76 -3.65 13.29 -8.40
N VAL A 77 -3.28 14.55 -8.21
CA VAL A 77 -2.68 15.05 -6.96
C VAL A 77 -3.69 15.00 -5.81
N GLU A 78 -4.93 15.43 -6.03
CA GLU A 78 -5.97 15.38 -5.00
C GLU A 78 -6.40 13.94 -4.70
N GLY A 79 -6.52 13.10 -5.74
CA GLY A 79 -6.76 11.66 -5.56
C GLY A 79 -5.66 10.99 -4.74
N LEU A 80 -4.39 11.32 -5.01
CA LEU A 80 -3.24 10.85 -4.25
C LEU A 80 -3.32 11.28 -2.78
N LYS A 81 -3.56 12.57 -2.50
CA LYS A 81 -3.67 13.10 -1.13
C LYS A 81 -4.79 12.41 -0.35
N ARG A 82 -5.96 12.29 -0.97
CA ARG A 82 -7.12 11.58 -0.40
C ARG A 82 -6.82 10.12 -0.10
N ASP A 83 -6.07 9.44 -0.96
CA ASP A 83 -5.72 8.03 -0.75
C ASP A 83 -4.66 7.85 0.36
N LEU A 84 -3.74 8.80 0.53
CA LEU A 84 -2.78 8.82 1.65
C LEU A 84 -3.49 9.10 2.99
N GLU A 85 -4.34 10.12 3.03
CA GLU A 85 -5.15 10.48 4.19
C GLU A 85 -6.05 9.31 4.61
N TRP A 86 -6.75 8.70 3.65
CA TRP A 86 -7.55 7.50 3.91
C TRP A 86 -6.73 6.37 4.51
N ALA A 87 -5.50 6.15 4.05
CA ALA A 87 -4.59 5.13 4.59
C ALA A 87 -3.97 5.50 5.96
N GLY A 88 -4.28 6.68 6.52
CA GLY A 88 -3.73 7.17 7.78
C GLY A 88 -2.28 7.66 7.66
N ILE A 89 -1.86 8.10 6.48
CA ILE A 89 -0.51 8.61 6.21
C ILE A 89 -0.58 10.13 6.07
N GLU A 90 -0.25 10.82 7.17
CA GLU A 90 -0.20 12.27 7.22
C GLU A 90 1.21 12.80 6.91
N CYS A 91 1.28 13.85 6.10
CA CYS A 91 2.53 14.52 5.74
C CYS A 91 2.76 15.70 6.66
N ASP A 92 4.00 15.90 7.11
CA ASP A 92 4.37 17.05 7.95
C ASP A 92 4.62 18.31 7.09
N GLU A 93 5.04 18.12 5.84
CA GLU A 93 5.27 19.18 4.83
C GLU A 93 4.76 18.71 3.46
N GLY A 94 4.21 19.62 2.63
CA GLY A 94 3.77 19.29 1.28
C GLY A 94 2.78 20.30 0.67
N PRO A 95 2.23 20.05 -0.53
CA PRO A 95 1.28 20.96 -1.17
C PRO A 95 0.00 21.15 -0.35
N GLY A 96 -0.25 22.38 0.09
CA GLY A 96 -1.36 22.73 0.97
C GLY A 96 -1.03 22.66 2.48
N PHE A 97 0.22 22.38 2.83
CA PHE A 97 0.74 22.44 4.20
C PHE A 97 1.89 23.46 4.25
N HIS A 98 1.97 24.19 5.36
CA HIS A 98 3.09 25.11 5.58
C HIS A 98 4.39 24.33 5.79
N GLY A 99 5.50 24.81 5.23
CA GLY A 99 6.82 24.31 5.58
C GLY A 99 7.99 25.16 5.07
N ASP A 100 9.17 24.92 5.63
CA ASP A 100 10.34 25.77 5.43
C ASP A 100 10.93 25.72 4.01
N CYS A 101 10.52 24.75 3.20
CA CYS A 101 11.13 24.46 1.89
C CYS A 101 10.14 24.64 0.72
N GLU A 102 9.08 25.42 0.91
CA GLU A 102 8.10 25.74 -0.13
C GLU A 102 8.75 26.34 -1.41
N PRO A 103 8.15 26.15 -2.59
CA PRO A 103 6.96 25.33 -2.86
C PRO A 103 7.29 23.83 -3.00
N TYR A 104 6.32 22.94 -2.77
CA TYR A 104 6.50 21.47 -2.83
C TYR A 104 6.09 20.83 -4.17
N VAL A 105 5.84 21.65 -5.19
CA VAL A 105 5.48 21.21 -6.56
C VAL A 105 6.60 21.62 -7.51
N GLN A 106 7.17 20.67 -8.25
CA GLN A 106 8.38 20.94 -9.06
C GLN A 106 8.14 21.95 -10.19
N SER A 107 6.95 21.99 -10.80
CA SER A 107 6.61 23.02 -11.79
C SER A 107 6.60 24.45 -11.25
N GLU A 108 6.50 24.63 -9.93
CA GLU A 108 6.56 25.93 -9.25
C GLU A 108 7.99 26.29 -8.81
N ARG A 109 8.97 25.39 -9.01
CA ARG A 109 10.37 25.53 -8.56
C ARG A 109 11.35 25.84 -9.69
N LEU A 110 10.87 26.28 -10.86
CA LEU A 110 11.69 26.43 -12.07
C LEU A 110 12.90 27.35 -11.87
N ASP A 111 12.78 28.39 -11.06
CA ASP A 111 13.87 29.34 -10.86
C ASP A 111 15.02 28.75 -10.03
N PHE A 112 14.73 27.91 -9.03
CA PHE A 112 15.76 27.15 -8.32
C PHE A 112 16.56 26.28 -9.30
N TYR A 113 15.91 25.59 -10.23
CA TYR A 113 16.62 24.74 -11.18
C TYR A 113 17.48 25.56 -12.15
N LYS A 114 17.01 26.71 -12.61
CA LYS A 114 17.80 27.60 -13.49
C LYS A 114 19.06 28.11 -12.80
N GLU A 115 18.96 28.52 -11.53
CA GLU A 115 20.09 28.97 -10.72
C GLU A 115 21.16 27.87 -10.60
N HIS A 116 20.72 26.65 -10.25
CA HIS A 116 21.63 25.52 -10.06
C HIS A 116 22.25 25.02 -11.38
N ILE A 117 21.55 25.18 -12.52
CA ILE A 117 22.13 24.92 -13.84
C ILE A 117 23.29 25.87 -14.14
N SER A 118 23.20 27.15 -13.76
CA SER A 118 24.30 28.10 -13.95
C SER A 118 25.58 27.58 -13.28
N THR A 119 25.47 27.14 -12.03
CA THR A 119 26.59 26.59 -11.26
C THR A 119 27.28 25.43 -12.00
N LEU A 120 26.50 24.49 -12.57
CA LEU A 120 27.07 23.35 -13.29
C LEU A 120 27.68 23.73 -14.66
N LEU A 121 27.17 24.78 -15.30
CA LEU A 121 27.76 25.32 -16.52
C LEU A 121 29.08 26.03 -16.21
N ASP A 122 29.10 26.84 -15.16
CA ASP A 122 30.26 27.63 -14.73
C ASP A 122 31.43 26.75 -14.28
N ASN A 123 31.14 25.64 -13.59
CA ASN A 123 32.15 24.67 -13.18
C ASN A 123 32.49 23.61 -14.25
N GLY A 124 31.89 23.69 -15.45
CA GLY A 124 32.18 22.82 -16.59
C GLY A 124 31.71 21.36 -16.47
N THR A 125 30.85 21.06 -15.50
CA THR A 125 30.24 19.73 -15.32
C THR A 125 28.93 19.56 -16.11
N ALA A 126 28.42 20.62 -16.70
CA ALA A 126 27.32 20.59 -17.67
C ALA A 126 27.67 21.41 -18.93
N TYR A 127 26.93 21.18 -20.02
CA TYR A 127 27.12 21.91 -21.27
C TYR A 127 25.84 22.00 -22.11
N ARG A 128 25.80 22.99 -23.01
CA ARG A 128 24.69 23.22 -23.94
C ARG A 128 24.76 22.25 -25.13
N CYS A 129 23.65 21.60 -25.44
CA CYS A 129 23.52 20.66 -26.54
C CYS A 129 22.46 21.11 -27.54
N PHE A 130 22.87 21.31 -28.79
CA PHE A 130 22.04 21.77 -29.91
C PHE A 130 21.62 20.63 -30.86
N CYS A 131 21.74 19.37 -30.42
CA CYS A 131 21.39 18.22 -31.23
C CYS A 131 19.86 18.12 -31.39
N THR A 132 19.38 18.08 -32.63
CA THR A 132 17.95 17.95 -32.93
C THR A 132 17.42 16.56 -32.62
N GLU A 133 16.13 16.46 -32.31
CA GLU A 133 15.45 15.19 -32.07
C GLU A 133 15.55 14.24 -33.28
N ARG A 134 15.47 14.78 -34.51
CA ARG A 134 15.69 14.04 -35.76
C ARG A 134 17.05 13.33 -35.76
N ARG A 135 18.13 14.02 -35.36
CA ARG A 135 19.47 13.44 -35.26
C ARG A 135 19.52 12.32 -34.21
N LEU A 136 18.97 12.58 -33.03
CA LEU A 136 18.95 11.62 -31.92
C LEU A 136 18.19 10.34 -32.31
N ASN A 137 17.09 10.47 -33.06
CA ASN A 137 16.33 9.34 -33.59
C ASN A 137 17.10 8.52 -34.63
N ILE A 138 17.91 9.16 -35.48
CA ILE A 138 18.79 8.45 -36.43
C ILE A 138 19.82 7.61 -35.68
N ILE A 139 20.53 8.21 -34.71
CA ILE A 139 21.55 7.50 -33.91
C ILE A 139 20.93 6.35 -33.12
N ARG A 140 19.74 6.55 -32.54
CA ARG A 140 19.01 5.50 -31.83
C ARG A 140 18.66 4.33 -32.75
N ARG A 141 18.14 4.59 -33.95
CA ARG A 141 17.80 3.54 -34.93
C ARG A 141 19.03 2.79 -35.42
N ASP A 142 20.14 3.48 -35.66
CA ASP A 142 21.41 2.87 -36.05
C ASP A 142 21.93 1.93 -34.95
N ALA A 143 21.95 2.39 -33.70
CA ALA A 143 22.36 1.57 -32.55
C ALA A 143 21.52 0.30 -32.43
N ILE A 144 20.18 0.41 -32.50
CA ILE A 144 19.26 -0.74 -32.45
C ILE A 144 19.55 -1.70 -33.60
N ARG A 145 19.70 -1.19 -34.84
CA ARG A 145 19.99 -2.01 -36.02
C ARG A 145 21.31 -2.78 -35.87
N SER A 146 22.31 -2.16 -35.25
CA SER A 146 23.60 -2.77 -34.95
C SER A 146 23.64 -3.55 -33.63
N GLN A 147 22.50 -3.80 -32.97
CA GLN A 147 22.41 -4.49 -31.68
C GLN A 147 23.28 -3.84 -30.57
N ARG A 148 23.49 -2.52 -30.64
CA ARG A 148 24.19 -1.72 -29.63
C ARG A 148 23.19 -0.98 -28.74
N THR A 149 23.55 -0.75 -27.48
CA THR A 149 22.76 0.08 -26.56
C THR A 149 22.64 1.51 -27.09
N PRO A 150 21.41 2.03 -27.32
CA PRO A 150 21.24 3.39 -27.79
C PRO A 150 21.65 4.39 -26.71
N LYS A 151 22.66 5.21 -27.01
CA LYS A 151 23.10 6.30 -26.13
C LYS A 151 23.44 7.55 -26.91
N TYR A 152 23.39 8.70 -26.21
CA TYR A 152 23.88 9.94 -26.79
C TYR A 152 25.39 9.83 -27.03
N ASP A 153 25.85 10.36 -28.17
CA ASP A 153 27.23 10.26 -28.62
C ASP A 153 28.12 11.39 -28.11
N ASN A 154 27.64 12.15 -27.12
CA ASN A 154 28.35 13.26 -26.49
C ASN A 154 28.82 14.35 -27.47
N ARG A 155 28.20 14.45 -28.65
CA ARG A 155 28.65 15.31 -29.76
C ARG A 155 28.93 16.75 -29.36
N CYS A 156 28.08 17.36 -28.53
CA CYS A 156 28.22 18.77 -28.15
C CYS A 156 29.16 19.02 -26.95
N ARG A 157 29.80 17.98 -26.40
CA ARG A 157 30.61 18.07 -25.17
C ARG A 157 31.85 18.95 -25.31
N ASN A 158 32.40 19.02 -26.53
CA ASN A 158 33.64 19.72 -26.84
C ASN A 158 33.45 20.80 -27.93
N LEU A 159 32.26 21.42 -28.01
CA LEU A 159 32.07 22.56 -28.92
C LEU A 159 33.06 23.67 -28.55
N SER A 160 33.68 24.27 -29.56
CA SER A 160 34.52 25.44 -29.38
C SER A 160 33.69 26.66 -28.93
N HIS A 161 34.36 27.65 -28.35
CA HIS A 161 33.72 28.91 -27.96
C HIS A 161 33.07 29.61 -29.16
N GLU A 162 33.69 29.54 -30.34
CA GLU A 162 33.19 30.11 -31.59
C GLU A 162 31.91 29.41 -32.04
N GLU A 163 31.90 28.06 -32.13
CA GLU A 163 30.71 27.29 -32.49
C GLU A 163 29.56 27.48 -31.50
N LEU A 164 29.86 27.60 -30.21
CA LEU A 164 28.85 27.84 -29.18
C LEU A 164 28.25 29.23 -29.35
N LYS A 165 29.08 30.26 -29.57
CA LYS A 165 28.64 31.64 -29.78
C LYS A 165 27.74 31.74 -31.02
N GLU A 166 28.16 31.17 -32.15
CA GLU A 166 27.37 31.15 -33.39
C GLU A 166 25.98 30.49 -33.19
N LYS A 167 25.94 29.37 -32.48
CA LYS A 167 24.68 28.66 -32.19
C LYS A 167 23.76 29.44 -31.24
N MET A 168 24.34 30.15 -30.29
CA MET A 168 23.58 31.01 -29.37
C MET A 168 23.03 32.24 -30.10
N GLU A 169 23.84 32.89 -30.93
CA GLU A 169 23.44 34.09 -31.70
C GLU A 169 22.39 33.77 -32.77
N SER A 170 22.43 32.58 -33.37
CA SER A 170 21.39 32.11 -34.29
C SER A 170 20.06 31.73 -33.61
N GLY A 171 19.98 31.79 -32.28
CA GLY A 171 18.78 31.42 -31.53
C GLY A 171 18.46 29.92 -31.59
N ALA A 172 19.46 29.06 -31.86
CA ALA A 172 19.23 27.63 -31.99
C ALA A 172 18.72 27.04 -30.67
N PRO A 173 17.63 26.25 -30.67
CA PRO A 173 17.13 25.61 -29.47
C PRO A 173 18.17 24.63 -28.90
N TYR A 174 18.31 24.62 -27.59
CA TYR A 174 19.25 23.75 -26.90
C TYR A 174 18.64 23.10 -25.65
N CYS A 175 19.30 22.06 -25.16
CA CYS A 175 19.09 21.50 -23.83
C CYS A 175 20.41 21.54 -23.05
N ILE A 176 20.36 21.39 -21.72
CA ILE A 176 21.57 21.27 -20.91
C ILE A 176 21.80 19.80 -20.58
N ARG A 177 23.02 19.31 -20.84
CA ARG A 177 23.43 17.94 -20.54
C ARG A 177 24.46 17.92 -19.42
N PHE A 178 24.39 16.89 -18.59
CA PHE A 178 25.38 16.59 -17.59
C PHE A 178 26.55 15.84 -18.22
N LYS A 179 27.77 16.28 -17.92
CA LYS A 179 29.01 15.68 -18.41
C LYS A 179 29.33 14.44 -17.57
N LEU A 180 28.87 13.27 -17.99
CA LEU A 180 29.16 12.03 -17.26
C LEU A 180 30.66 11.75 -17.28
N THR A 181 31.16 11.33 -16.13
CA THR A 181 32.49 10.79 -15.91
C THR A 181 32.36 9.31 -15.58
N SER A 182 33.28 8.48 -16.06
CA SER A 182 33.38 7.09 -15.61
C SER A 182 33.69 7.09 -14.11
N ASP A 183 32.84 6.38 -13.36
CA ASP A 183 32.98 6.22 -11.93
C ASP A 183 32.29 4.92 -11.50
N CYS A 184 33.01 4.11 -10.73
CA CYS A 184 32.53 2.84 -10.20
C CYS A 184 32.63 2.82 -8.66
N GLN A 185 32.63 3.99 -8.02
CA GLN A 185 32.59 4.08 -6.57
C GLN A 185 31.37 3.36 -6.00
N THR A 186 31.63 2.54 -4.98
CA THR A 186 30.58 1.85 -4.23
C THR A 186 29.79 2.85 -3.39
N PHE A 187 28.48 2.70 -3.35
CA PHE A 187 27.65 3.32 -2.32
C PHE A 187 26.96 2.24 -1.48
N GLU A 188 26.70 2.55 -0.22
CA GLU A 188 25.98 1.66 0.70
C GLU A 188 24.48 1.93 0.60
N ASP A 189 23.74 0.94 0.13
CA ASP A 189 22.28 0.90 0.17
C ASP A 189 21.81 0.29 1.50
N LEU A 190 20.87 0.96 2.18
CA LEU A 190 20.35 0.54 3.49
C LEU A 190 19.66 -0.84 3.48
N ILE A 191 19.26 -1.34 2.30
CA ILE A 191 18.55 -2.62 2.12
C ILE A 191 19.41 -3.60 1.32
N PHE A 192 20.05 -3.14 0.24
CA PHE A 192 20.82 -4.00 -0.67
C PHE A 192 22.32 -4.09 -0.36
N GLY A 193 22.84 -3.30 0.60
CA GLY A 193 24.26 -3.25 0.94
C GLY A 193 25.09 -2.51 -0.12
N ASN A 194 26.35 -2.89 -0.29
CA ASN A 194 27.27 -2.19 -1.18
C ASN A 194 26.94 -2.45 -2.66
N ILE A 195 26.78 -1.36 -3.43
CA ILE A 195 26.46 -1.39 -4.86
C ILE A 195 27.51 -0.57 -5.61
N ALA A 196 28.05 -1.13 -6.69
CA ALA A 196 28.91 -0.43 -7.64
C ALA A 196 28.39 -0.63 -9.06
N TYR A 197 28.17 0.48 -9.78
CA TYR A 197 27.76 0.46 -11.18
C TYR A 197 28.19 1.74 -11.91
N ASP A 198 29.00 1.59 -12.95
CA ASP A 198 29.38 2.71 -13.81
C ASP A 198 28.31 2.96 -14.89
N VAL A 199 27.53 4.01 -14.68
CA VAL A 199 26.45 4.42 -15.60
C VAL A 199 26.97 4.90 -16.96
N SER A 200 28.22 5.38 -17.05
CA SER A 200 28.80 5.89 -18.30
C SER A 200 29.08 4.80 -19.34
N LEU A 201 29.15 3.53 -18.92
CA LEU A 201 29.32 2.39 -19.82
C LEU A 201 28.11 2.26 -20.77
N ASN A 202 26.91 2.46 -20.23
CA ASN A 202 25.65 2.20 -20.92
C ASN A 202 24.90 3.48 -21.31
N GLU A 203 25.20 4.62 -20.69
CA GLU A 203 24.57 5.91 -20.98
C GLU A 203 25.55 6.92 -21.58
N GLY A 204 24.99 7.84 -22.37
CA GLY A 204 25.69 9.06 -22.77
C GLY A 204 25.25 10.21 -21.86
N ASP A 205 25.84 11.39 -22.07
CA ASP A 205 25.62 12.58 -21.23
C ASP A 205 24.12 12.93 -21.15
N PRO A 206 23.44 12.73 -19.99
CA PRO A 206 21.99 12.81 -19.87
C PRO A 206 21.54 14.27 -19.84
N VAL A 207 20.30 14.52 -20.23
CA VAL A 207 19.71 15.86 -20.15
C VAL A 207 19.37 16.18 -18.69
N LEU A 208 19.79 17.35 -18.21
CA LEU A 208 19.37 17.93 -16.93
C LEU A 208 18.23 18.91 -17.12
N MET A 209 18.31 19.72 -18.18
CA MET A 209 17.39 20.80 -18.49
C MET A 209 16.89 20.66 -19.92
N LYS A 210 15.58 20.53 -20.12
CA LYS A 210 14.97 20.42 -21.45
C LYS A 210 14.93 21.79 -22.15
N THR A 211 14.66 21.78 -23.45
CA THR A 211 14.52 23.00 -24.27
C THR A 211 13.32 23.86 -23.88
N ASP A 212 12.28 23.26 -23.29
CA ASP A 212 11.10 23.94 -22.79
C ASP A 212 11.32 24.64 -21.43
N GLY A 213 12.53 24.57 -20.86
CA GLY A 213 12.83 25.18 -19.56
C GLY A 213 12.36 24.37 -18.36
N PHE A 214 11.91 23.11 -18.54
CA PHE A 214 11.63 22.18 -17.44
C PHE A 214 12.80 21.23 -17.17
N PRO A 215 13.11 20.93 -15.90
CA PRO A 215 14.19 20.01 -15.58
C PRO A 215 13.77 18.57 -15.92
N THR A 216 14.75 17.66 -16.01
CA THR A 216 14.46 16.23 -15.99
C THR A 216 14.33 15.75 -14.55
N TYR A 217 13.71 14.58 -14.37
CA TYR A 217 13.64 13.89 -13.07
C TYR A 217 14.98 13.86 -12.36
N HIS A 218 16.07 13.50 -13.06
CA HIS A 218 17.37 13.32 -12.41
C HIS A 218 17.89 14.61 -11.79
N PHE A 219 17.68 15.75 -12.44
CA PHE A 219 18.15 17.03 -11.97
C PHE A 219 17.28 17.58 -10.85
N ALA A 220 15.96 17.65 -11.09
CA ALA A 220 15.01 18.17 -10.11
C ALA A 220 15.04 17.36 -8.81
N ASN A 221 15.12 16.02 -8.90
CA ASN A 221 15.17 15.14 -7.74
C ASN A 221 16.40 15.41 -6.85
N VAL A 222 17.60 15.60 -7.43
CA VAL A 222 18.83 15.89 -6.67
C VAL A 222 18.79 17.28 -6.06
N VAL A 223 18.39 18.28 -6.83
CA VAL A 223 18.30 19.67 -6.34
C VAL A 223 17.29 19.76 -5.20
N ASP A 224 16.10 19.19 -5.35
CA ASP A 224 15.07 19.27 -4.31
C ASP A 224 15.40 18.41 -3.09
N ASP A 225 16.00 17.23 -3.25
CA ASP A 225 16.44 16.44 -2.09
C ASP A 225 17.50 17.21 -1.27
N HIS A 226 18.39 17.97 -1.92
CA HIS A 226 19.34 18.85 -1.23
C HIS A 226 18.65 20.05 -0.55
N LEU A 227 17.84 20.81 -1.31
CA LEU A 227 17.19 22.03 -0.80
C LEU A 227 16.16 21.73 0.31
N MET A 228 15.47 20.59 0.24
CA MET A 228 14.55 20.13 1.28
C MET A 228 15.25 19.41 2.44
N LYS A 229 16.59 19.33 2.40
CA LYS A 229 17.45 18.72 3.43
C LYS A 229 17.08 17.26 3.70
N ILE A 230 16.78 16.51 2.65
CA ILE A 230 16.45 15.08 2.76
C ILE A 230 17.69 14.33 3.26
N THR A 231 17.49 13.53 4.30
CA THR A 231 18.55 12.74 4.94
C THR A 231 18.56 11.30 4.46
N HIS A 232 17.37 10.74 4.15
CA HIS A 232 17.21 9.38 3.67
C HIS A 232 16.23 9.35 2.49
N VAL A 233 16.64 8.70 1.40
CA VAL A 233 15.83 8.47 0.21
C VAL A 233 15.42 7.01 0.19
N LEU A 234 14.17 6.75 0.58
CA LEU A 234 13.57 5.41 0.50
C LEU A 234 12.63 5.36 -0.70
N ARG A 235 12.99 4.59 -1.73
CA ARG A 235 12.25 4.52 -3.02
C ARG A 235 12.31 3.13 -3.65
N GLY A 236 11.53 2.88 -4.70
CA GLY A 236 11.54 1.59 -5.39
C GLY A 236 12.88 1.26 -6.07
N VAL A 237 13.23 -0.04 -6.11
CA VAL A 237 14.48 -0.57 -6.69
C VAL A 237 14.69 -0.24 -8.17
N GLU A 238 13.63 0.12 -8.90
CA GLU A 238 13.75 0.60 -10.29
C GLU A 238 14.63 1.86 -10.42
N TRP A 239 14.79 2.63 -9.34
CA TRP A 239 15.64 3.83 -9.31
C TRP A 239 17.06 3.57 -8.82
N GLN A 240 17.42 2.34 -8.44
CA GLN A 240 18.72 2.02 -7.85
C GLN A 240 19.88 2.34 -8.80
N ILE A 241 19.75 1.98 -10.07
CA ILE A 241 20.74 2.30 -11.11
C ILE A 241 20.88 3.82 -11.30
N SER A 242 19.79 4.58 -11.16
CA SER A 242 19.84 6.04 -11.27
C SER A 242 20.59 6.71 -10.12
N THR A 243 20.78 6.01 -8.99
CA THR A 243 21.49 6.54 -7.83
C THR A 243 22.94 6.85 -8.15
N THR A 244 23.64 6.03 -8.93
CA THR A 244 25.04 6.31 -9.29
C THR A 244 25.17 7.59 -10.12
N LYS A 245 24.20 7.85 -11.00
CA LYS A 245 24.07 9.14 -11.71
C LYS A 245 23.77 10.30 -10.74
N HIS A 246 22.87 10.10 -9.79
CA HIS A 246 22.57 11.13 -8.78
C HIS A 246 23.79 11.49 -7.93
N LEU A 247 24.59 10.49 -7.52
CA LEU A 247 25.83 10.71 -6.77
C LEU A 247 26.85 11.55 -7.55
N LEU A 248 26.96 11.35 -8.87
CA LEU A 248 27.80 12.21 -9.72
C LEU A 248 27.30 13.66 -9.75
N ILE A 249 25.98 13.88 -9.77
CA ILE A 249 25.40 15.24 -9.71
C ILE A 249 25.67 15.86 -8.34
N TYR A 250 25.47 15.15 -7.23
CA TYR A 250 25.84 15.63 -5.88
C TYR A 250 27.33 16.02 -5.83
N ARG A 251 28.22 15.18 -6.37
CA ARG A 251 29.66 15.48 -6.44
C ARG A 251 29.97 16.72 -7.29
N ALA A 252 29.27 16.92 -8.40
CA ALA A 252 29.46 18.09 -9.25
C ALA A 252 29.08 19.40 -8.55
N PHE A 253 28.16 19.36 -7.59
CA PHE A 253 27.85 20.48 -6.71
C PHE A 253 28.73 20.57 -5.46
N GLY A 254 29.54 19.53 -5.15
CA GLY A 254 30.25 19.43 -3.87
C GLY A 254 29.31 19.17 -2.68
N TRP A 255 28.12 18.65 -2.93
CA TRP A 255 27.11 18.36 -1.90
C TRP A 255 27.28 16.97 -1.29
N ILE A 256 26.85 16.83 -0.03
CA ILE A 256 26.77 15.53 0.65
C ILE A 256 25.45 14.85 0.25
N PRO A 257 25.47 13.65 -0.33
CA PRO A 257 24.25 12.95 -0.71
C PRO A 257 23.53 12.37 0.52
N PRO A 258 22.20 12.19 0.46
CA PRO A 258 21.45 11.46 1.48
C PRO A 258 21.84 9.98 1.50
N LYS A 259 21.42 9.27 2.55
CA LYS A 259 21.47 7.80 2.56
C LYS A 259 20.39 7.24 1.65
N PHE A 260 20.66 6.15 0.94
CA PHE A 260 19.71 5.55 0.00
C PHE A 260 19.26 4.18 0.50
N GLY A 261 17.96 3.90 0.44
CA GLY A 261 17.40 2.57 0.67
C GLY A 261 16.42 2.22 -0.45
N HIS A 262 16.71 1.17 -1.21
CA HIS A 262 15.85 0.77 -2.32
C HIS A 262 14.92 -0.38 -1.92
N MET A 263 13.61 -0.17 -2.04
CA MET A 263 12.61 -1.18 -1.70
C MET A 263 12.45 -2.20 -2.84
N PRO A 264 12.48 -3.51 -2.54
CA PRO A 264 12.34 -4.56 -3.56
C PRO A 264 10.96 -4.51 -4.23
N LEU A 265 10.81 -5.10 -5.42
CA LEU A 265 9.50 -5.11 -6.08
C LEU A 265 8.44 -5.87 -5.29
N ILE A 266 7.21 -5.38 -5.29
CA ILE A 266 6.04 -6.17 -4.91
C ILE A 266 5.60 -6.96 -6.15
N VAL A 267 5.31 -8.23 -5.97
CA VAL A 267 4.82 -9.14 -7.02
C VAL A 267 3.54 -9.83 -6.58
N ASN A 268 2.76 -10.30 -7.55
CA ASN A 268 1.57 -11.10 -7.32
C ASN A 268 1.94 -12.44 -6.64
N ALA A 269 0.92 -13.17 -6.14
CA ALA A 269 1.11 -14.48 -5.52
C ALA A 269 1.81 -15.49 -6.46
N ASP A 270 1.55 -15.39 -7.76
CA ASP A 270 2.15 -16.20 -8.82
C ASP A 270 3.59 -15.74 -9.21
N GLY A 271 4.09 -14.66 -8.62
CA GLY A 271 5.41 -14.08 -8.89
C GLY A 271 5.46 -13.12 -10.07
N THR A 272 4.35 -12.91 -10.79
CA THR A 272 4.28 -11.92 -11.86
C THR A 272 4.30 -10.50 -11.30
N LYS A 273 4.82 -9.55 -12.09
CA LYS A 273 4.83 -8.13 -11.69
C LYS A 273 3.38 -7.63 -11.61
N LEU A 274 3.05 -6.91 -10.54
CA LEU A 274 1.80 -6.16 -10.44
C LEU A 274 1.64 -5.26 -11.67
N SER A 275 0.58 -5.49 -12.44
CA SER A 275 0.33 -4.75 -13.67
C SER A 275 -0.80 -3.74 -13.46
N LYS A 276 -0.64 -2.52 -13.99
CA LYS A 276 -1.63 -1.44 -13.90
C LYS A 276 -3.03 -1.78 -14.49
N ARG A 277 -3.18 -2.95 -15.12
CA ARG A 277 -4.40 -3.45 -15.76
C ARG A 277 -5.14 -4.50 -14.93
N GLN A 278 -4.54 -5.01 -13.86
CA GLN A 278 -5.22 -5.90 -12.91
C GLN A 278 -6.17 -5.07 -12.03
N SER A 279 -7.39 -5.58 -11.81
CA SER A 279 -8.24 -5.11 -10.71
C SER A 279 -7.46 -5.27 -9.41
N ASP A 280 -7.52 -4.29 -8.50
CA ASP A 280 -6.80 -4.27 -7.21
C ASP A 280 -5.34 -3.81 -7.24
N VAL A 281 -4.95 -2.95 -8.19
CA VAL A 281 -3.66 -2.25 -8.12
C VAL A 281 -3.78 -0.85 -7.54
N LYS A 282 -4.95 -0.22 -7.66
CA LYS A 282 -5.23 1.13 -7.15
C LYS A 282 -5.65 1.07 -5.69
N VAL A 283 -5.18 2.01 -4.88
CA VAL A 283 -5.63 2.14 -3.48
C VAL A 283 -7.14 2.38 -3.40
N GLU A 284 -7.68 3.19 -4.31
CA GLU A 284 -9.12 3.43 -4.43
C GLU A 284 -9.95 2.16 -4.66
N ASP A 285 -9.44 1.18 -5.41
CA ASP A 285 -10.18 -0.07 -5.67
C ASP A 285 -10.35 -0.86 -4.36
N TYR A 286 -9.31 -0.94 -3.53
CA TYR A 286 -9.39 -1.55 -2.20
C TYR A 286 -10.42 -0.86 -1.31
N ARG A 287 -10.39 0.48 -1.25
CA ARG A 287 -11.36 1.29 -0.49
C ARG A 287 -12.80 1.00 -0.93
N ASN A 288 -13.04 1.02 -2.24
CA ASN A 288 -14.38 0.80 -2.80
C ASN A 288 -14.85 -0.67 -2.63
N ASN A 289 -13.91 -1.60 -2.51
CA ASN A 289 -14.16 -3.02 -2.26
C ASN A 289 -14.23 -3.37 -0.76
N GLY A 290 -14.55 -2.40 0.12
CA GLY A 290 -14.83 -2.67 1.53
C GLY A 290 -13.61 -3.12 2.35
N VAL A 291 -12.40 -2.83 1.87
CA VAL A 291 -11.16 -3.00 2.64
C VAL A 291 -10.98 -1.79 3.55
N TYR A 292 -10.69 -2.03 4.82
CA TYR A 292 -10.37 -0.97 5.77
C TYR A 292 -8.92 -0.48 5.61
N PRO A 293 -8.65 0.80 5.88
CA PRO A 293 -7.31 1.37 5.69
C PRO A 293 -6.26 0.69 6.58
N LEU A 294 -6.59 0.42 7.86
CA LEU A 294 -5.63 -0.25 8.74
C LEU A 294 -5.32 -1.69 8.27
N ALA A 295 -6.32 -2.39 7.71
CA ALA A 295 -6.13 -3.71 7.15
C ALA A 295 -5.18 -3.67 5.95
N LEU A 296 -5.33 -2.67 5.06
CA LEU A 296 -4.48 -2.52 3.89
C LEU A 296 -3.03 -2.20 4.27
N VAL A 297 -2.79 -1.29 5.21
CA VAL A 297 -1.41 -0.96 5.63
C VAL A 297 -0.74 -2.12 6.34
N ASN A 298 -1.45 -2.86 7.19
CA ASN A 298 -0.93 -4.08 7.81
C ASN A 298 -0.62 -5.15 6.76
N TYR A 299 -1.51 -5.35 5.79
CA TYR A 299 -1.28 -6.28 4.69
C TYR A 299 0.01 -5.96 3.92
N ILE A 300 0.27 -4.69 3.61
CA ILE A 300 1.52 -4.25 2.98
C ILE A 300 2.74 -4.60 3.82
N THR A 301 2.66 -4.44 5.15
CA THR A 301 3.78 -4.73 6.05
C THR A 301 4.12 -6.23 6.12
N LEU A 302 3.11 -7.11 6.04
CA LEU A 302 3.27 -8.56 5.99
C LEU A 302 3.93 -9.04 4.68
N SER A 303 3.79 -8.26 3.62
CA SER A 303 4.35 -8.52 2.29
C SER A 303 5.50 -7.57 1.92
N GLY A 304 6.27 -7.04 2.88
CA GLY A 304 7.38 -6.15 2.57
C GLY A 304 8.58 -6.19 3.51
N GLY A 305 8.46 -6.91 4.64
CA GLY A 305 9.49 -6.95 5.66
C GLY A 305 9.55 -5.64 6.46
N GLY A 306 10.66 -5.40 7.14
CA GLY A 306 10.82 -4.21 7.98
C GLY A 306 10.33 -4.38 9.42
N PHE A 307 9.91 -5.59 9.78
CA PHE A 307 9.38 -5.94 11.09
C PHE A 307 9.92 -7.31 11.52
N ASP A 308 10.04 -7.52 12.82
CA ASP A 308 10.28 -8.86 13.35
C ASP A 308 9.04 -9.73 13.11
N HIS A 309 9.27 -10.96 12.67
CA HIS A 309 8.23 -11.96 12.47
C HIS A 309 8.54 -13.15 13.37
N VAL A 310 7.58 -13.49 14.22
CA VAL A 310 7.63 -14.69 15.04
C VAL A 310 6.91 -15.81 14.27
N PRO A 311 7.63 -16.81 13.75
CA PRO A 311 6.99 -17.89 13.00
C PRO A 311 5.91 -18.57 13.84
N GLY A 312 4.71 -18.73 13.27
CA GLY A 312 3.59 -19.38 13.94
C GLY A 312 2.74 -18.50 14.86
N SER A 313 3.05 -17.21 15.03
CA SER A 313 2.24 -16.30 15.86
C SER A 313 0.88 -15.93 15.27
N GLY A 314 0.63 -16.31 14.01
CA GLY A 314 -0.53 -15.85 13.24
C GLY A 314 -0.44 -14.36 12.86
N VAL A 315 -1.47 -13.88 12.17
CA VAL A 315 -1.60 -12.46 11.82
C VAL A 315 -2.10 -11.69 13.04
N ARG A 316 -1.37 -10.63 13.42
CA ARG A 316 -1.82 -9.63 14.39
C ARG A 316 -1.98 -8.31 13.66
N LEU A 317 -3.15 -7.70 13.82
CA LEU A 317 -3.39 -6.35 13.33
C LEU A 317 -2.76 -5.34 14.31
N LYS A 318 -1.88 -4.48 13.79
CA LYS A 318 -1.16 -3.45 14.54
C LYS A 318 -1.68 -2.06 14.20
N THR A 319 -1.76 -1.15 15.17
CA THR A 319 -2.08 0.26 14.91
C THR A 319 -0.96 0.94 14.13
N MET A 320 -1.21 2.14 13.62
CA MET A 320 -0.19 2.89 12.89
C MET A 320 0.99 3.26 13.80
N GLU A 321 0.72 3.55 15.07
CA GLU A 321 1.71 3.85 16.10
C GLU A 321 2.57 2.62 16.42
N GLU A 322 1.94 1.46 16.64
CA GLU A 322 2.67 0.19 16.83
C GLU A 322 3.54 -0.15 15.61
N LEU A 323 3.01 0.06 14.40
CA LEU A 323 3.81 -0.11 13.17
C LEU A 323 4.98 0.86 13.11
N ALA A 324 4.83 2.11 13.58
CA ALA A 324 5.94 3.06 13.59
C ALA A 324 7.00 2.60 14.61
N GLU A 325 6.61 2.34 15.86
CA GLU A 325 7.52 1.92 16.93
C GLU A 325 8.35 0.67 16.56
N GLU A 326 7.73 -0.30 15.86
CA GLU A 326 8.38 -1.54 15.49
C GLU A 326 9.18 -1.48 14.17
N PHE A 327 9.08 -0.39 13.39
CA PHE A 327 9.65 -0.34 12.04
C PHE A 327 11.19 -0.30 12.03
N GLN A 328 11.78 -1.28 11.35
CA GLN A 328 13.21 -1.49 11.23
C GLN A 328 13.62 -1.64 9.76
N ILE A 329 14.23 -0.60 9.18
CA ILE A 329 14.65 -0.61 7.77
C ILE A 329 15.57 -1.78 7.40
N ASN A 330 16.47 -2.18 8.30
CA ASN A 330 17.41 -3.29 8.11
C ASN A 330 16.73 -4.67 8.12
N LYS A 331 15.44 -4.75 8.46
CA LYS A 331 14.63 -5.98 8.39
C LYS A 331 13.86 -6.09 7.08
N ILE A 332 14.00 -5.12 6.17
CA ILE A 332 13.44 -5.23 4.81
C ILE A 332 14.33 -6.21 4.03
N SER A 333 13.70 -7.23 3.43
CA SER A 333 14.42 -8.18 2.57
C SER A 333 14.79 -7.53 1.24
N SER A 334 15.92 -7.93 0.66
CA SER A 334 16.31 -7.54 -0.71
C SER A 334 15.57 -8.35 -1.80
N HIS A 335 14.82 -9.39 -1.43
CA HIS A 335 14.05 -10.21 -2.37
C HIS A 335 12.68 -9.60 -2.71
N PRO A 336 12.15 -9.83 -3.93
CA PRO A 336 10.79 -9.43 -4.28
C PRO A 336 9.77 -9.99 -3.29
N SER A 337 8.84 -9.15 -2.88
CA SER A 337 7.88 -9.50 -1.85
C SER A 337 6.56 -9.92 -2.49
N ARG A 338 6.10 -11.13 -2.18
CA ARG A 338 4.87 -11.71 -2.74
C ARG A 338 3.67 -11.28 -1.93
N LEU A 339 2.64 -10.84 -2.64
CA LEU A 339 1.32 -10.58 -2.07
C LEU A 339 0.56 -11.89 -1.84
N ASN A 340 -0.08 -11.99 -0.68
CA ASN A 340 -0.98 -13.09 -0.36
C ASN A 340 -2.39 -12.53 -0.05
N PRO A 341 -3.35 -12.65 -0.99
CA PRO A 341 -4.72 -12.16 -0.80
C PRO A 341 -5.41 -12.68 0.47
N ASP A 342 -5.07 -13.89 0.94
CA ASP A 342 -5.64 -14.46 2.17
C ASP A 342 -5.24 -13.64 3.41
N LEU A 343 -4.04 -13.05 3.41
CA LEU A 343 -3.59 -12.17 4.50
C LEU A 343 -4.37 -10.85 4.52
N LEU A 344 -4.71 -10.30 3.35
CA LEU A 344 -5.55 -9.11 3.28
C LEU A 344 -6.94 -9.40 3.85
N ALA A 345 -7.53 -10.53 3.46
CA ALA A 345 -8.83 -10.97 3.96
C ALA A 345 -8.81 -11.16 5.48
N GLU A 346 -7.74 -11.75 6.03
CA GLU A 346 -7.56 -11.90 7.48
C GLU A 346 -7.35 -10.56 8.19
N CYS A 347 -6.51 -9.66 7.66
CA CYS A 347 -6.35 -8.31 8.19
C CYS A 347 -7.68 -7.56 8.22
N ASN A 348 -8.51 -7.69 7.18
CA ASN A 348 -9.81 -7.03 7.11
C ASN A 348 -10.80 -7.59 8.15
N ARG A 349 -10.81 -8.91 8.34
CA ARG A 349 -11.58 -9.56 9.40
C ARG A 349 -11.15 -9.10 10.80
N LEU A 350 -9.84 -9.06 11.05
CA LEU A 350 -9.30 -8.59 12.33
C LEU A 350 -9.66 -7.12 12.58
N GLU A 351 -9.74 -6.30 11.54
CA GLU A 351 -10.16 -4.91 11.68
C GLU A 351 -11.64 -4.78 12.03
N ILE A 352 -12.53 -5.56 11.41
CA ILE A 352 -13.94 -5.64 11.81
C ILE A 352 -14.03 -6.04 13.29
N LYS A 353 -13.25 -7.05 13.70
CA LYS A 353 -13.20 -7.51 15.09
C LYS A 353 -12.69 -6.45 16.06
N ARG A 354 -11.72 -5.62 15.65
CA ARG A 354 -11.21 -4.52 16.47
C ARG A 354 -12.27 -3.44 16.62
N ARG A 355 -12.90 -3.02 15.52
CA ARG A 355 -13.95 -1.99 15.51
C ARG A 355 -15.15 -2.38 16.38
N LEU A 356 -15.57 -3.65 16.38
CA LEU A 356 -16.66 -4.12 17.25
C LEU A 356 -16.35 -4.08 18.75
N LYS A 357 -15.08 -4.00 19.15
CA LYS A 357 -14.70 -3.89 20.57
C LYS A 357 -14.67 -2.45 21.07
N ASP A 358 -14.60 -1.49 20.16
CA ASP A 358 -14.64 -0.06 20.47
C ASP A 358 -16.07 0.44 20.30
N SER A 359 -16.63 1.11 21.31
CA SER A 359 -18.04 1.51 21.28
C SER A 359 -18.36 2.46 20.13
N ALA A 360 -17.52 3.47 19.88
CA ALA A 360 -17.77 4.45 18.83
C ALA A 360 -17.61 3.82 17.44
N LEU A 361 -16.57 3.04 17.22
CA LEU A 361 -16.35 2.36 15.93
C LEU A 361 -17.38 1.25 15.67
N SER A 362 -17.92 0.64 16.73
CA SER A 362 -19.02 -0.32 16.63
C SER A 362 -20.31 0.36 16.18
N ASP A 363 -20.62 1.55 16.70
CA ASP A 363 -21.81 2.31 16.29
C ASP A 363 -21.73 2.69 14.80
N ASP A 364 -20.56 3.11 14.33
CA ASP A 364 -20.31 3.35 12.90
C ASP A 364 -20.54 2.09 12.05
N LEU A 365 -20.04 0.92 12.50
CA LEU A 365 -20.25 -0.35 11.78
C LEU A 365 -21.73 -0.73 11.70
N VAL A 366 -22.47 -0.50 12.78
CA VAL A 366 -23.91 -0.74 12.82
C VAL A 366 -24.63 0.18 11.82
N ALA A 367 -24.28 1.47 11.80
CA ALA A 367 -24.85 2.43 10.85
C ALA A 367 -24.53 2.07 9.39
N ASP A 368 -23.27 1.71 9.10
CA ASP A 368 -22.83 1.29 7.77
C ASP A 368 -23.59 0.05 7.28
N LEU A 369 -23.72 -0.96 8.14
CA LEU A 369 -24.45 -2.18 7.80
C LEU A 369 -25.95 -1.88 7.60
N LYS A 370 -26.58 -1.06 8.45
CA LYS A 370 -27.98 -0.64 8.25
C LYS A 370 -28.18 0.01 6.89
N ASN A 371 -27.34 0.98 6.54
CA ASN A 371 -27.39 1.65 5.24
C ASN A 371 -27.25 0.65 4.09
N LEU A 372 -26.35 -0.32 4.22
CA LEU A 372 -26.13 -1.34 3.21
C LEU A 372 -27.34 -2.29 3.06
N ILE A 373 -27.96 -2.71 4.16
CA ILE A 373 -29.16 -3.55 4.15
C ILE A 373 -30.32 -2.78 3.50
N THR A 374 -30.58 -1.54 3.92
CA THR A 374 -31.65 -0.70 3.35
C THR A 374 -31.47 -0.48 1.86
N LYS A 375 -30.24 -0.24 1.40
CA LYS A 375 -29.92 -0.08 -0.02
C LYS A 375 -30.11 -1.37 -0.81
N THR A 376 -29.79 -2.52 -0.23
CA THR A 376 -29.86 -3.83 -0.91
C THR A 376 -31.29 -4.37 -0.94
N TYR A 377 -32.09 -4.11 0.10
CA TYR A 377 -33.46 -4.63 0.26
C TYR A 377 -34.49 -3.51 0.54
N PRO A 378 -34.66 -2.53 -0.36
CA PRO A 378 -35.46 -1.33 -0.09
C PRO A 378 -36.95 -1.60 0.13
N GLU A 379 -37.50 -2.64 -0.51
CA GLU A 379 -38.94 -2.98 -0.47
C GLU A 379 -39.31 -3.99 0.63
N HIS A 380 -38.35 -4.39 1.47
CA HIS A 380 -38.57 -5.39 2.50
C HIS A 380 -38.84 -4.76 3.87
N LYS A 381 -39.67 -5.43 4.68
CA LYS A 381 -39.81 -5.09 6.10
C LYS A 381 -38.60 -5.63 6.88
N LEU A 382 -37.65 -4.75 7.17
CA LEU A 382 -36.37 -5.09 7.79
C LEU A 382 -36.41 -4.86 9.31
N ASN A 383 -35.82 -5.78 10.08
CA ASN A 383 -35.50 -5.52 11.49
C ASN A 383 -34.12 -4.87 11.58
N LEU A 384 -34.08 -3.56 11.80
CA LEU A 384 -32.86 -2.77 11.89
C LEU A 384 -32.68 -2.15 13.28
N SER A 385 -33.11 -2.82 14.36
CA SER A 385 -32.75 -2.38 15.71
C SER A 385 -31.23 -2.45 15.90
N ASP A 386 -30.64 -1.53 16.66
CA ASP A 386 -29.19 -1.52 16.89
C ASP A 386 -28.73 -2.82 17.55
N GLU A 387 -29.51 -3.33 18.51
CA GLU A 387 -29.19 -4.58 19.23
C GLU A 387 -29.18 -5.79 18.29
N HIS A 388 -30.11 -5.85 17.34
CA HIS A 388 -30.18 -6.94 16.38
C HIS A 388 -29.00 -6.90 15.41
N VAL A 389 -28.72 -5.73 14.83
CA VAL A 389 -27.60 -5.56 13.88
C VAL A 389 -26.26 -5.83 14.57
N GLN A 390 -26.09 -5.37 15.81
CA GLN A 390 -24.89 -5.63 16.60
C GLN A 390 -24.74 -7.12 16.95
N SER A 391 -25.83 -7.81 17.30
CA SER A 391 -25.83 -9.26 17.52
C SER A 391 -25.38 -10.03 16.26
N VAL A 392 -25.90 -9.65 15.10
CA VAL A 392 -25.52 -10.23 13.80
C VAL A 392 -24.04 -9.97 13.50
N LEU A 393 -23.55 -8.75 13.70
CA LEU A 393 -22.13 -8.42 13.50
C LEU A 393 -21.21 -9.26 14.41
N ASN A 394 -21.54 -9.38 15.70
CA ASN A 394 -20.79 -10.19 16.65
C ASN A 394 -20.76 -11.67 16.27
N TRP A 395 -21.87 -12.20 15.76
CA TRP A 395 -21.95 -13.55 15.24
C TRP A 395 -21.10 -13.73 13.95
N ALA A 396 -21.17 -12.75 13.05
CA ALA A 396 -20.58 -12.81 11.72
C ALA A 396 -19.06 -12.59 11.69
N VAL A 397 -18.50 -11.89 12.68
CA VAL A 397 -17.08 -11.44 12.68
C VAL A 397 -16.05 -12.55 12.44
N SER A 398 -16.38 -13.80 12.78
CA SER A 398 -15.50 -14.96 12.55
C SER A 398 -15.74 -15.67 11.21
N ARG A 399 -16.74 -15.24 10.44
CA ARG A 399 -17.24 -15.88 9.20
C ARG A 399 -17.05 -15.01 7.97
N ILE A 400 -16.98 -13.69 8.14
CA ILE A 400 -16.84 -12.73 7.06
C ILE A 400 -15.45 -12.12 7.03
N THR A 401 -15.09 -11.56 5.89
CA THR A 401 -13.89 -10.75 5.70
C THR A 401 -14.25 -9.31 5.35
N ARG A 402 -15.45 -9.09 4.79
CA ARG A 402 -16.04 -7.78 4.53
C ARG A 402 -17.48 -7.71 5.02
N ILE A 403 -17.92 -6.52 5.42
CA ILE A 403 -19.27 -6.31 5.96
C ILE A 403 -20.36 -6.53 4.91
N ASP A 404 -20.06 -6.29 3.63
CA ASP A 404 -21.03 -6.44 2.55
C ASP A 404 -21.34 -7.90 2.20
N GLU A 405 -20.54 -8.84 2.68
CA GLU A 405 -20.90 -10.26 2.64
C GLU A 405 -22.23 -10.51 3.36
N LEU A 406 -22.57 -9.72 4.39
CA LEU A 406 -23.82 -9.90 5.15
C LEU A 406 -25.08 -9.64 4.35
N VAL A 407 -25.01 -8.89 3.26
CA VAL A 407 -26.13 -8.66 2.35
C VAL A 407 -26.03 -9.51 1.07
N SER A 408 -25.05 -10.41 1.00
CA SER A 408 -24.93 -11.36 -0.12
C SER A 408 -25.99 -12.45 -0.03
N ASN A 409 -26.17 -13.22 -1.11
CA ASN A 409 -27.08 -14.36 -1.13
C ASN A 409 -26.80 -15.39 -0.02
N LYS A 410 -25.56 -15.49 0.46
CA LYS A 410 -25.15 -16.42 1.54
C LYS A 410 -25.70 -16.01 2.92
N PHE A 411 -25.90 -14.71 3.14
CA PHE A 411 -26.31 -14.17 4.45
C PHE A 411 -27.60 -13.34 4.38
N GLY A 412 -28.19 -13.16 3.19
CA GLY A 412 -29.43 -12.41 2.99
C GLY A 412 -30.60 -12.91 3.84
N PHE A 413 -30.60 -14.21 4.19
CA PHE A 413 -31.58 -14.78 5.10
C PHE A 413 -31.63 -14.10 6.47
N LEU A 414 -30.58 -13.40 6.90
CA LEU A 414 -30.59 -12.65 8.16
C LEU A 414 -31.59 -11.50 8.13
N TRP A 415 -31.90 -10.98 6.94
CA TRP A 415 -32.67 -9.75 6.75
C TRP A 415 -34.01 -9.98 6.08
N ILE A 416 -34.07 -10.93 5.14
CA ILE A 416 -35.26 -11.18 4.31
C ILE A 416 -35.73 -12.63 4.41
N LEU A 417 -37.02 -12.83 4.14
CA LEU A 417 -37.62 -14.14 3.97
C LEU A 417 -37.05 -14.80 2.70
N PRO A 418 -36.61 -16.08 2.76
CA PRO A 418 -36.16 -16.79 1.57
C PRO A 418 -37.32 -16.96 0.57
N THR A 419 -37.03 -16.77 -0.72
CA THR A 419 -38.01 -16.87 -1.81
C THR A 419 -38.05 -18.25 -2.47
N THR A 420 -37.14 -19.15 -2.09
CA THR A 420 -37.03 -20.49 -2.66
C THR A 420 -38.26 -21.34 -2.33
N LYS A 421 -38.98 -21.81 -3.36
CA LYS A 421 -40.03 -22.81 -3.18
C LYS A 421 -39.38 -24.17 -2.90
N ILE A 422 -39.71 -24.76 -1.75
CA ILE A 422 -39.14 -26.04 -1.31
C ILE A 422 -40.29 -27.02 -1.14
N ASP A 423 -40.13 -28.22 -1.70
CA ASP A 423 -41.04 -29.33 -1.47
C ASP A 423 -40.73 -29.93 -0.09
N VAL A 424 -41.64 -29.72 0.86
CA VAL A 424 -41.47 -30.12 2.27
C VAL A 424 -42.72 -30.82 2.79
N ASP A 425 -42.54 -31.70 3.76
CA ASP A 425 -43.62 -32.34 4.50
C ASP A 425 -44.38 -31.31 5.36
N GLN A 426 -45.39 -30.68 4.77
CA GLN A 426 -46.21 -29.67 5.45
C GLN A 426 -46.86 -30.17 6.75
N PRO A 427 -47.43 -31.40 6.83
CA PRO A 427 -47.91 -31.97 8.09
C PRO A 427 -46.85 -32.02 9.19
N LEU A 428 -45.61 -32.42 8.87
CA LEU A 428 -44.51 -32.45 9.82
C LEU A 428 -44.14 -31.05 10.31
N LEU A 429 -44.08 -30.06 9.41
CA LEU A 429 -43.81 -28.67 9.78
C LEU A 429 -44.90 -28.07 10.66
N LYS A 430 -46.19 -28.40 10.44
CA LYS A 430 -47.29 -27.99 11.34
C LYS A 430 -47.08 -28.48 12.77
N LYS A 431 -46.71 -29.75 12.94
CA LYS A 431 -46.38 -30.32 14.26
C LYS A 431 -45.16 -29.66 14.88
N LEU A 432 -44.15 -29.34 14.07
CA LEU A 432 -42.95 -28.67 14.55
C LEU A 432 -43.24 -27.25 15.05
N VAL A 433 -44.06 -26.48 14.32
CA VAL A 433 -44.49 -25.13 14.73
C VAL A 433 -45.13 -25.17 16.11
N GLN A 434 -46.07 -26.09 16.35
CA GLN A 434 -46.70 -26.24 17.66
C GLN A 434 -45.68 -26.55 18.77
N ASN A 435 -44.79 -27.52 18.54
CA ASN A 435 -43.73 -27.87 19.49
C ASN A 435 -42.78 -26.68 19.79
N LEU A 436 -42.46 -25.85 18.79
CA LEU A 436 -41.61 -24.68 18.97
C LEU A 436 -42.35 -23.51 19.63
N GLU A 437 -43.66 -23.38 19.45
CA GLU A 437 -44.50 -22.39 20.14
C GLU A 437 -44.51 -22.61 21.65
N ASP A 438 -44.55 -23.86 22.09
CA ASP A 438 -44.55 -24.25 23.52
C ASP A 438 -43.15 -24.15 24.17
N LEU A 439 -42.09 -23.91 23.39
CA LEU A 439 -40.74 -23.85 23.92
C LEU A 439 -40.47 -22.54 24.68
N GLU A 440 -40.29 -22.61 25.99
CA GLU A 440 -40.04 -21.43 26.85
C GLU A 440 -38.68 -20.76 26.57
N LYS A 441 -37.61 -21.55 26.47
CA LYS A 441 -36.24 -21.05 26.19
C LYS A 441 -35.85 -21.27 24.74
N PHE A 442 -35.59 -20.18 24.02
CA PHE A 442 -35.27 -20.19 22.60
C PHE A 442 -33.78 -19.94 22.30
N ASP A 443 -32.89 -20.53 23.10
CA ASP A 443 -31.44 -20.49 22.88
C ASP A 443 -30.94 -21.73 22.09
N GLN A 444 -29.75 -21.64 21.52
CA GLN A 444 -29.16 -22.69 20.69
C GLN A 444 -29.14 -24.09 21.35
N ASN A 445 -28.89 -24.20 22.65
CA ASN A 445 -28.81 -25.50 23.35
C ASN A 445 -30.20 -26.11 23.53
N SER A 446 -31.15 -25.31 24.00
CA SER A 446 -32.55 -25.69 24.16
C SER A 446 -33.17 -26.13 22.83
N LEU A 447 -32.90 -25.38 21.75
CA LEU A 447 -33.32 -25.70 20.38
C LEU A 447 -32.73 -27.03 19.90
N LYS A 448 -31.43 -27.24 20.08
CA LYS A 448 -30.76 -28.48 19.65
C LYS A 448 -31.33 -29.71 20.36
N HIS A 449 -31.64 -29.61 21.65
CA HIS A 449 -32.28 -30.69 22.40
C HIS A 449 -33.72 -30.93 21.92
N ASN A 450 -34.53 -29.86 21.81
CA ASN A 450 -35.91 -29.94 21.36
C ASN A 450 -36.03 -30.57 19.95
N LEU A 451 -35.23 -30.10 19.00
CA LEU A 451 -35.24 -30.60 17.61
C LEU A 451 -34.83 -32.09 17.53
N LYS A 452 -33.90 -32.55 18.37
CA LYS A 452 -33.54 -33.98 18.45
C LYS A 452 -34.68 -34.82 19.01
N SER A 453 -35.32 -34.35 20.08
CA SER A 453 -36.47 -35.02 20.69
C SER A 453 -37.66 -35.08 19.72
N PHE A 454 -37.92 -34.00 18.99
CA PHE A 454 -38.96 -33.94 17.97
C PHE A 454 -38.73 -34.92 16.82
N SER A 455 -37.48 -34.99 16.32
CA SER A 455 -37.06 -35.93 15.28
C SER A 455 -37.31 -37.39 15.71
N LYS A 456 -36.93 -37.74 16.95
CA LYS A 456 -37.16 -39.08 17.51
C LYS A 456 -38.65 -39.39 17.68
N ALA A 457 -39.43 -38.46 18.20
CA ALA A 457 -40.86 -38.65 18.46
C ALA A 457 -41.71 -38.81 17.18
N ASN A 458 -41.28 -38.20 16.07
CA ASN A 458 -41.99 -38.26 14.79
C ASN A 458 -41.35 -39.23 13.78
N GLY A 459 -40.34 -40.00 14.18
CA GLY A 459 -39.70 -41.00 13.31
C GLY A 459 -38.94 -40.41 12.11
N VAL A 460 -38.52 -39.15 12.18
CA VAL A 460 -37.84 -38.46 11.08
C VAL A 460 -36.33 -38.48 11.31
N ASN A 461 -35.56 -38.81 10.28
CA ASN A 461 -34.10 -38.76 10.35
C ASN A 461 -33.61 -37.34 10.67
N PHE A 462 -32.81 -37.17 11.73
CA PHE A 462 -32.39 -35.85 12.23
C PHE A 462 -31.64 -35.00 11.18
N PRO A 463 -30.62 -35.52 10.48
CA PRO A 463 -30.02 -34.83 9.33
C PRO A 463 -31.01 -34.34 8.26
N VAL A 464 -32.02 -35.16 7.92
CA VAL A 464 -33.05 -34.79 6.93
C VAL A 464 -33.90 -33.63 7.45
N LEU A 465 -34.33 -33.69 8.72
CA LEU A 465 -35.04 -32.59 9.37
C LEU A 465 -34.20 -31.30 9.38
N MET A 466 -32.91 -31.39 9.70
CA MET A 466 -32.03 -30.22 9.72
C MET A 466 -31.83 -29.63 8.33
N LYS A 467 -31.68 -30.46 7.29
CA LYS A 467 -31.59 -29.98 5.91
C LYS A 467 -32.88 -29.26 5.50
N MET A 468 -34.04 -29.86 5.76
CA MET A 468 -35.35 -29.26 5.50
C MET A 468 -35.50 -27.90 6.19
N LEU A 469 -35.16 -27.83 7.48
CA LEU A 469 -35.27 -26.58 8.25
C LEU A 469 -34.26 -25.54 7.81
N ARG A 470 -33.05 -25.92 7.41
CA ARG A 470 -32.10 -24.97 6.83
C ARG A 470 -32.68 -24.34 5.57
N SER A 471 -33.14 -25.15 4.61
CA SER A 471 -33.74 -24.62 3.40
C SER A 471 -34.96 -23.75 3.73
N THR A 472 -35.81 -24.17 4.67
CA THR A 472 -36.99 -23.40 5.09
C THR A 472 -36.64 -22.04 5.71
N LEU A 473 -35.62 -22.00 6.57
CA LEU A 473 -35.25 -20.80 7.31
C LEU A 473 -34.39 -19.85 6.48
N SER A 474 -33.48 -20.38 5.64
CA SER A 474 -32.48 -19.57 4.94
C SER A 474 -32.54 -19.64 3.42
N GLY A 475 -33.24 -20.61 2.84
CA GLY A 475 -33.23 -20.86 1.39
C GLY A 475 -31.91 -21.47 0.90
N LEU A 476 -31.01 -21.88 1.79
CA LEU A 476 -29.68 -22.40 1.46
C LEU A 476 -29.59 -23.92 1.66
N ASP A 477 -28.75 -24.57 0.86
CA ASP A 477 -28.40 -25.99 1.07
C ASP A 477 -27.34 -26.17 2.15
N GLU A 478 -26.42 -25.21 2.25
CA GLU A 478 -25.31 -25.18 3.20
C GLU A 478 -25.30 -23.86 3.98
N GLY A 479 -24.80 -23.90 5.22
CA GLY A 479 -24.79 -22.73 6.08
C GLY A 479 -24.63 -23.09 7.56
N PRO A 480 -24.88 -22.11 8.44
CA PRO A 480 -24.81 -22.28 9.88
C PRO A 480 -25.72 -23.39 10.41
N GLY A 481 -25.54 -23.79 11.67
CA GLY A 481 -26.40 -24.78 12.29
C GLY A 481 -27.85 -24.29 12.37
N VAL A 482 -28.84 -25.18 12.21
CA VAL A 482 -30.27 -24.78 12.28
C VAL A 482 -30.62 -24.12 13.60
N ALA A 483 -30.19 -24.71 14.73
CA ALA A 483 -30.41 -24.12 16.05
C ALA A 483 -29.73 -22.75 16.21
N GLU A 484 -28.55 -22.56 15.59
CA GLU A 484 -27.82 -21.29 15.59
C GLU A 484 -28.56 -20.22 14.79
N MET A 485 -29.08 -20.58 13.60
CA MET A 485 -29.89 -19.66 12.79
C MET A 485 -31.18 -19.28 13.50
N MET A 486 -31.87 -20.24 14.13
CA MET A 486 -33.10 -19.97 14.86
C MET A 486 -32.88 -19.03 16.03
N ASP A 487 -31.83 -19.27 16.84
CA ASP A 487 -31.44 -18.39 17.94
C ASP A 487 -31.18 -16.95 17.45
N LEU A 488 -30.41 -16.80 16.37
CA LEU A 488 -30.08 -15.50 15.78
C LEU A 488 -31.30 -14.75 15.20
N LEU A 489 -32.21 -15.48 14.53
CA LEU A 489 -33.45 -14.92 13.99
C LEU A 489 -34.48 -14.61 15.09
N GLY A 490 -34.37 -15.29 16.23
CA GLY A 490 -35.35 -15.30 17.29
C GLY A 490 -36.60 -16.14 16.97
N LYS A 491 -37.38 -16.39 18.03
CA LYS A 491 -38.58 -17.26 17.99
C LYS A 491 -39.62 -16.80 16.98
N SER A 492 -39.98 -15.52 17.01
CA SER A 492 -41.04 -14.96 16.17
C SER A 492 -40.73 -15.10 14.68
N GLN A 493 -39.53 -14.70 14.24
CA GLN A 493 -39.15 -14.79 12.81
C GLN A 493 -38.97 -16.24 12.36
N SER A 494 -38.39 -17.10 13.21
CA SER A 494 -38.23 -18.52 12.90
C SER A 494 -39.58 -19.20 12.67
N LEU A 495 -40.56 -18.94 13.54
CA LEU A 495 -41.92 -19.47 13.39
C LEU A 495 -42.63 -18.88 12.17
N GLU A 496 -42.48 -17.58 11.91
CA GLU A 496 -43.06 -16.93 10.73
C GLU A 496 -42.56 -17.57 9.43
N ARG A 497 -41.24 -17.82 9.32
CA ARG A 497 -40.62 -18.49 8.18
C ARG A 497 -41.19 -19.89 7.95
N ILE A 498 -41.28 -20.70 9.00
CA ILE A 498 -41.83 -22.05 8.89
C ILE A 498 -43.32 -21.99 8.51
N LYS A 499 -44.09 -21.09 9.13
CA LYS A 499 -45.52 -20.89 8.83
C LYS A 499 -45.75 -20.42 7.39
N ALA A 500 -44.85 -19.63 6.81
CA ALA A 500 -44.98 -19.14 5.45
C ALA A 500 -44.92 -20.26 4.39
N ILE A 501 -44.23 -21.37 4.66
CA ILE A 501 -44.18 -22.55 3.75
C ILE A 501 -45.40 -23.48 3.95
N VAL A 502 -45.99 -23.42 5.14
CA VAL A 502 -47.13 -24.24 5.54
C VAL A 502 -48.48 -23.64 5.11
N ARG A 503 -48.50 -22.34 4.79
CA ARG A 503 -49.63 -21.63 4.17
C ARG A 503 -49.65 -21.91 2.67
#